data_AF-A0A9D6XA57-F1
#
_entry.id   AF-A0A9D6XA57-F1
#
_cell.length_a   1.000
_cell.length_b   1.000
_cell.length_c   1.000
_cell.angle_alpha   90.00
_cell.angle_beta   90.00
_cell.angle_gamma   90.00
#
_symmetry.space_group_name_H-M   'P 1'
#
loop_
_entity.id
_entity.type
_entity.pdbx_description
1 polymer ?
#
loop_
_entity_poly.entity_id
_entity_poly.type
_entity_poly.pdbx_seq_one_letter_code
_entity_poly.pdbx_strand_id
1 'polypeptide(L)' 'MSHACESCGLPIANGHYCSHCVDADGRLQDFDTRFERMVQWALRETPDLARAEAEARTLAYMATMPAWAQHERVLAQGR' A
#
# COMPACT_ATOMS: atom_id res chain seq x y z
N MET A 1 -15.13 13.65 -11.08
CA MET A 1 -15.30 12.28 -10.52
C MET A 1 -13.95 11.90 -9.91
N SER A 2 -13.91 11.50 -8.65
CA SER A 2 -12.70 10.97 -8.02
C SER A 2 -12.68 9.46 -8.15
N HIS A 3 -11.49 8.88 -8.33
CA HIS A 3 -11.27 7.44 -8.30
C HIS A 3 -10.18 7.10 -7.28
N ALA A 4 -10.00 5.82 -6.97
CA ALA A 4 -9.04 5.39 -5.97
C ALA A 4 -7.62 5.31 -6.56
N CYS A 5 -6.63 5.76 -5.80
CA CYS A 5 -5.21 5.56 -6.06
C CYS A 5 -4.92 4.05 -6.14
N GLU A 6 -4.33 3.61 -7.25
CA GLU A 6 -4.06 2.20 -7.51
C GLU A 6 -3.01 1.58 -6.58
N SER A 7 -2.30 2.39 -5.79
CA SER A 7 -1.28 1.96 -4.83
C SER A 7 -1.73 1.95 -3.37
N CYS A 8 -2.70 2.78 -2.99
CA CYS A 8 -3.05 2.96 -1.57
C CYS A 8 -4.53 3.21 -1.31
N GLY A 9 -5.38 3.20 -2.34
CA GLY A 9 -6.82 3.36 -2.20
C GLY A 9 -7.30 4.79 -1.93
N LEU A 10 -6.40 5.75 -1.68
CA LEU A 10 -6.80 7.14 -1.42
C LEU A 10 -7.55 7.75 -2.62
N PRO A 11 -8.65 8.50 -2.40
CA PRO A 11 -9.33 9.20 -3.48
C PRO A 11 -8.42 10.25 -4.14
N ILE A 12 -8.32 10.21 -5.47
CA ILE A 12 -7.55 11.16 -6.28
C ILE A 12 -8.43 11.77 -7.37
N ALA A 13 -8.10 12.99 -7.78
CA ALA A 13 -8.85 13.71 -8.80
C ALA A 13 -8.46 13.31 -10.24
N ASN A 14 -7.21 12.89 -10.44
CA ASN A 14 -6.65 12.47 -11.71
C ASN A 14 -5.39 11.60 -11.50
N GLY A 15 -4.91 10.95 -12.55
CA GLY A 15 -3.71 10.09 -12.53
C GLY A 15 -3.96 8.70 -11.95
N HIS A 16 -2.93 7.85 -11.88
CA HIS A 16 -3.02 6.51 -11.30
C HIS A 16 -2.67 6.48 -9.80
N TYR A 17 -1.79 7.39 -9.37
CA TYR A 17 -1.20 7.41 -8.03
C TYR A 17 -1.31 8.78 -7.38
N CYS A 18 -1.47 8.83 -6.06
CA CYS A 18 -1.43 10.07 -5.29
C CYS A 18 0.02 10.53 -5.05
N SER A 19 0.18 11.82 -4.70
CA SER A 19 1.48 12.42 -4.39
C SER A 19 2.25 11.73 -3.26
N HIS A 20 1.57 11.01 -2.36
CA HIS A 20 2.21 10.25 -1.29
C HIS A 20 2.81 8.91 -1.76
N CYS A 21 2.33 8.37 -2.87
CA CYS A 21 2.78 7.08 -3.40
C CYS A 21 3.89 7.21 -4.44
N VAL A 22 4.08 8.41 -4.98
CA VAL A 22 5.13 8.67 -5.98
C VAL A 22 6.37 9.31 -5.37
N ASP A 23 7.50 9.19 -6.06
CA ASP A 23 8.76 9.87 -5.75
C ASP A 23 8.78 11.32 -6.31
N ALA A 24 9.95 11.97 -6.23
CA ALA A 24 10.14 13.33 -6.73
C ALA A 24 9.95 13.47 -8.25
N ASP A 25 10.12 12.37 -8.99
CA ASP A 25 9.95 12.30 -10.44
C ASP A 25 8.53 11.86 -10.83
N GLY A 26 7.64 11.65 -9.85
CA GLY A 26 6.27 11.21 -10.08
C GLY A 26 6.13 9.71 -10.38
N ARG A 27 7.19 8.92 -10.16
CA ARG A 27 7.15 7.46 -10.36
C ARG A 27 6.68 6.78 -9.08
N LEU A 28 5.91 5.71 -9.22
CA LEU A 28 5.46 4.92 -8.07
C LEU A 28 6.67 4.42 -7.26
N GLN A 29 6.66 4.67 -5.95
CA GLN A 29 7.64 4.14 -5.01
C GLN A 29 7.68 2.61 -5.08
N ASP A 30 8.83 2.01 -4.80
CA ASP A 30 8.96 0.56 -4.78
C ASP A 30 8.06 -0.10 -3.71
N PHE A 31 7.83 -1.40 -3.89
CA PHE A 31 6.94 -2.17 -3.03
C PHE A 31 7.37 -2.11 -1.56
N ASP A 32 8.67 -2.26 -1.26
CA ASP A 32 9.15 -2.33 0.13
C ASP A 32 8.98 -0.99 0.83
N THR A 33 9.28 0.12 0.14
CA THR A 33 9.01 1.48 0.64
C THR A 33 7.53 1.69 0.93
N ARG A 34 6.64 1.28 0.02
CA ARG A 34 5.19 1.44 0.21
C ARG A 34 4.66 0.55 1.32
N PHE A 35 5.10 -0.69 1.36
CA PHE A 35 4.77 -1.67 2.38
C PHE A 35 5.14 -1.15 3.77
N GLU A 36 6.40 -0.75 3.99
CA GLU A 36 6.85 -0.27 5.30
C GLU A 36 6.06 0.98 5.72
N ARG A 37 5.80 1.93 4.81
CA ARG A 37 5.01 3.13 5.13
C ARG A 37 3.59 2.80 5.57
N MET A 38 2.97 1.78 4.96
CA MET A 38 1.61 1.34 5.30
C MET A 38 1.59 0.55 6.61
N VAL A 39 2.59 -0.29 6.87
CA VAL A 39 2.79 -0.96 8.17
C VAL A 39 2.94 0.06 9.30
N GLN A 40 3.80 1.06 9.10
CA GLN A 40 4.00 2.14 10.07
C GLN A 40 2.72 2.95 10.29
N TRP A 41 1.89 3.14 9.27
CA TRP A 41 0.59 3.77 9.44
C TRP A 41 -0.37 2.90 10.26
N ALA A 42 -0.46 1.59 9.97
CA ALA A 42 -1.28 0.67 10.75
C ALA A 42 -0.88 0.60 12.23
N LEU A 43 0.43 0.62 12.52
CA LEU A 43 0.97 0.65 13.88
C LEU A 43 0.66 1.97 14.61
N ARG A 44 0.65 3.10 13.88
CA ARG A 44 0.26 4.39 14.46
C ARG A 44 -1.25 4.46 14.75
N GLU A 45 -2.08 3.89 13.88
CA GLU A 45 -3.53 3.85 14.09
C GLU A 45 -3.95 2.87 15.18
N THR A 46 -3.24 1.76 15.33
CA THR A 46 -3.51 0.74 16.35
C THR A 46 -2.24 0.46 17.16
N PRO A 47 -2.00 1.22 18.25
CA PRO A 47 -0.74 1.13 19.01
C PRO A 47 -0.43 -0.24 19.60
N ASP A 48 -1.46 -1.04 19.93
CA ASP A 48 -1.30 -2.39 20.50
C ASP A 48 -1.17 -3.49 19.42
N LEU A 49 -1.16 -3.12 18.14
CA LEU A 49 -1.03 -4.07 17.04
C LEU A 49 0.40 -4.61 16.96
N ALA A 50 0.55 -5.92 17.01
CA ALA A 50 1.86 -6.54 16.79
C ALA A 50 2.35 -6.25 15.37
N ARG A 51 3.65 -5.97 15.20
CA ARG A 51 4.23 -5.66 13.87
C ARG A 51 3.96 -6.75 12.84
N ALA A 52 4.08 -8.03 13.21
CA ALA A 52 3.78 -9.14 12.31
C ALA A 52 2.32 -9.14 11.83
N GLU A 53 1.37 -8.75 12.69
CA GLU A 53 -0.04 -8.62 12.31
C GLU A 53 -0.26 -7.39 11.41
N ALA A 54 0.39 -6.26 11.70
CA ALA A 54 0.37 -5.08 10.84
C ALA A 54 0.91 -5.38 9.44
N GLU A 55 2.00 -6.14 9.34
CA GLU A 55 2.59 -6.63 8.09
C GLU A 55 1.61 -7.52 7.32
N ALA A 56 1.01 -8.52 7.98
CA ALA A 56 0.04 -9.42 7.37
C ALA A 56 -1.22 -8.68 6.87
N ARG A 57 -1.76 -7.75 7.67
CA ARG A 57 -2.89 -6.90 7.29
C ARG A 57 -2.54 -5.99 6.11
N THR A 58 -1.33 -5.47 6.08
CA THR A 58 -0.84 -4.61 5.00
C THR A 58 -0.72 -5.40 3.69
N LEU A 59 -0.15 -6.61 3.71
CA LEU A 59 -0.09 -7.48 2.52
C LEU A 59 -1.49 -7.81 2.00
N ALA A 60 -2.42 -8.18 2.89
CA ALA A 60 -3.80 -8.47 2.51
C ALA A 60 -4.51 -7.26 1.90
N TYR A 61 -4.27 -6.06 2.44
CA TYR A 61 -4.80 -4.82 1.88
C TYR A 61 -4.16 -4.49 0.52
N MET A 62 -2.83 -4.60 0.40
CA MET A 62 -2.12 -4.40 -0.86
C MET A 62 -2.57 -5.38 -1.95
N ALA A 63 -3.01 -6.60 -1.60
CA ALA A 63 -3.59 -7.54 -2.54
C ALA A 63 -4.83 -7.01 -3.29
N THR A 64 -5.56 -6.07 -2.67
CA THR A 64 -6.74 -5.43 -3.29
C THR A 64 -6.39 -4.26 -4.22
N MET A 65 -5.12 -3.86 -4.25
CA MET A 65 -4.63 -2.71 -5.00
C MET A 65 -4.09 -3.14 -6.37
N PRO A 66 -4.51 -2.51 -7.49
CA PRO A 66 -4.04 -2.88 -8.83
C PRO A 66 -2.51 -2.85 -8.98
N ALA A 67 -1.83 -1.93 -8.31
CA ALA A 67 -0.38 -1.81 -8.39
C ALA A 67 0.38 -3.01 -7.78
N TRP A 68 -0.24 -3.76 -6.86
CA TRP A 68 0.45 -4.75 -6.02
C TRP A 68 -0.11 -6.16 -6.10
N ALA A 69 -1.31 -6.35 -6.67
CA ALA A 69 -1.99 -7.65 -6.70
C ALA A 69 -1.14 -8.79 -7.30
N GLN A 70 -0.19 -8.47 -8.17
CA GLN A 70 0.72 -9.43 -8.82
C GLN A 70 2.12 -9.47 -8.21
N HIS A 71 2.37 -8.78 -7.09
CA HIS A 71 3.67 -8.76 -6.44
C HIS A 71 3.97 -10.09 -5.73
N GLU A 72 5.21 -10.58 -5.81
CA GLU A 72 5.60 -11.90 -5.28
C GLU A 72 5.27 -12.08 -3.79
N ARG A 73 5.50 -11.03 -2.97
CA ARG A 73 5.21 -11.05 -1.53
C ARG A 73 3.71 -11.12 -1.22
N VAL A 74 2.88 -10.54 -2.09
CA VAL A 74 1.41 -10.59 -1.97
C VAL A 74 0.91 -11.98 -2.35
N LEU A 75 1.40 -12.51 -3.47
CA LEU A 75 1.04 -13.85 -3.94
C LEU A 75 1.48 -14.95 -2.96
N ALA A 76 2.61 -14.77 -2.28
CA ALA A 76 3.12 -15.69 -1.27
C ALA A 76 2.24 -15.78 -0.01
N GLN A 77 1.41 -14.76 0.28
CA GLN A 77 0.55 -14.74 1.47
C GLN A 77 -0.75 -15.56 1.28
N GLY A 78 -1.18 -15.78 0.03
CA GLY A 78 -2.41 -16.50 -0.30
C GLY A 78 -2.23 -17.98 -0.67
N ARG A 79 -1.00 -18.49 -0.61
CA ARG A 79 -0.65 -19.92 -0.79
C ARG A 79 -0.54 -20.61 0.56
#